data_AF-A0A3L7TG95-F1
#
_entry.id   AF-A0A3L7TG95-F1
#
_cell.length_a   1.000
_cell.length_b   1.000
_cell.length_c   1.000
_cell.angle_alpha   90.00
_cell.angle_beta   90.00
_cell.angle_gamma   90.00
#
_symmetry.space_group_name_H-M   'P 1'
#
loop_
_entity.id
_entity.type
_entity.pdbx_description
1 polymer ?
#
loop_
_entity_poly.entity_id
_entity_poly.type
_entity_poly.pdbx_seq_one_letter_code
_entity_poly.pdbx_strand_id
1 'polypeptide(L)'
;MKITASTFAALAIATSGTTLSMSAQFARANEVVFACSVLSQKSTMVQTTDATAPFAGTFIGNYEVTTNPLGTRTIPGYFGGSGNNAIPYTASFVLAGDIDTHPMGTLIVGVDSETLQIRVSNLALDLLGGQPGVLGATININYTTFHTVAPNAIYPGGVTIPIPVGNGSVSTLRMTQTGNSALGLLVPNKDGSSTFTIAVPVDIVFVADLLGTPISDGTPTPGILPLTGTLVEGSDTVVLSLQVQDSQSQVTPLNLDPFVDQPLALPTIIPTGGTANLLLSGDVTELALATTLNATLKVAGERQAIIGDLNGDSVVNAADLSILLSNWGTAGPGDLDGSGTVNAPDLSILLSNWS
;
A
#
# COMPACT_ATOMS: atom_id res chain seq x y z
N MET A 1 -1.15 13.65 17.78
CA MET A 1 -2.05 13.51 16.61
C MET A 1 -2.44 12.04 16.47
N LYS A 2 -3.53 11.58 17.10
CA LYS A 2 -4.07 10.23 16.86
C LYS A 2 -5.18 10.35 15.83
N ILE A 3 -4.79 10.40 14.56
CA ILE A 3 -5.72 10.11 13.47
C ILE A 3 -6.00 8.61 13.57
N THR A 4 -7.26 8.24 13.76
CA THR A 4 -7.63 6.82 13.92
C THR A 4 -7.28 6.04 12.66
N ALA A 5 -6.56 4.92 12.81
CA ALA A 5 -6.13 4.02 11.74
C ALA A 5 -7.26 3.54 10.82
N SER A 6 -8.52 3.64 11.26
CA SER A 6 -9.71 3.32 10.48
C SER A 6 -9.91 4.19 9.24
N THR A 7 -9.47 5.46 9.25
CA THR A 7 -9.60 6.35 8.07
C THR A 7 -8.55 6.07 7.01
N PHE A 8 -7.34 5.64 7.39
CA PHE A 8 -6.29 5.24 6.44
C PHE A 8 -6.49 3.83 5.90
N ALA A 9 -6.93 2.88 6.73
CA ALA A 9 -7.19 1.51 6.29
C ALA A 9 -8.44 1.38 5.40
N ALA A 10 -9.47 2.22 5.64
CA ALA A 10 -10.62 2.31 4.75
C ALA A 10 -10.27 2.96 3.39
N LEU A 11 -9.19 3.74 3.30
CA LEU A 11 -8.78 4.42 2.07
C LEU A 11 -7.78 3.59 1.24
N ALA A 12 -7.19 2.54 1.83
CA ALA A 12 -6.17 1.72 1.19
C ALA A 12 -6.70 0.60 0.28
N ILE A 13 -8.02 0.36 0.24
CA ILE A 13 -8.82 -0.33 -0.81
C ILE A 13 -10.24 -0.46 -0.22
N ALA A 14 -11.10 0.51 -0.48
CA ALA A 14 -12.54 0.36 -0.29
C ALA A 14 -13.18 0.01 -1.64
N THR A 15 -13.05 -1.23 -2.08
CA THR A 15 -13.93 -1.75 -3.11
C THR A 15 -15.24 -2.16 -2.44
N SER A 16 -16.20 -1.23 -2.39
CA SER A 16 -17.59 -1.56 -2.11
C SER A 16 -18.17 -2.33 -3.30
N GLY A 17 -17.94 -3.65 -3.32
CA GLY A 17 -18.56 -4.59 -4.24
C GLY A 17 -19.21 -5.69 -3.43
N THR A 18 -20.51 -5.58 -3.17
CA THR A 18 -21.30 -6.73 -2.70
C THR A 18 -21.37 -7.75 -3.83
N THR A 19 -20.51 -8.77 -3.79
CA THR A 19 -20.67 -9.96 -4.62
C THR A 19 -20.87 -11.16 -3.70
N LEU A 20 -22.01 -11.84 -3.85
CA LEU A 20 -22.27 -13.13 -3.21
C LEU A 20 -21.18 -14.13 -3.62
N SER A 21 -20.35 -14.55 -2.68
CA SER A 21 -19.45 -15.69 -2.85
C SER A 21 -20.22 -16.98 -2.59
N MET A 22 -20.60 -17.70 -3.64
CA MET A 22 -20.97 -19.12 -3.51
C MET A 22 -19.69 -19.94 -3.43
N SER A 23 -19.37 -20.46 -2.24
CA SER A 23 -18.33 -21.46 -2.05
C SER A 23 -18.89 -22.83 -2.44
N ALA A 24 -18.63 -23.25 -3.68
CA ALA A 24 -18.85 -24.63 -4.09
C ALA A 24 -17.49 -25.30 -4.34
N GLN A 25 -17.08 -26.18 -3.43
CA GLN A 25 -15.99 -27.13 -3.68
C GLN A 25 -16.55 -28.27 -4.53
N PHE A 26 -16.39 -28.16 -5.85
CA PHE A 26 -16.49 -29.32 -6.72
C PHE A 26 -15.10 -29.94 -6.84
N ALA A 27 -15.03 -31.28 -6.80
CA ALA A 27 -13.87 -31.99 -7.31
C ALA A 27 -13.69 -31.61 -8.78
N ARG A 28 -12.54 -31.05 -9.13
CA ARG A 28 -12.29 -30.47 -10.47
C ARG A 28 -11.32 -31.38 -11.23
N ALA A 29 -11.89 -32.27 -12.03
CA ALA A 29 -11.15 -33.34 -12.68
C ALA A 29 -10.09 -32.87 -13.69
N ASN A 30 -10.17 -31.62 -14.20
CA ASN A 30 -9.25 -31.13 -15.25
C ASN A 30 -8.62 -29.75 -14.95
N GLU A 31 -8.48 -29.40 -13.66
CA GLU A 31 -7.84 -28.15 -13.28
C GLU A 31 -6.32 -28.26 -13.25
N VAL A 32 -5.63 -27.43 -14.03
CA VAL A 32 -4.17 -27.31 -14.00
C VAL A 32 -3.76 -26.28 -12.95
N VAL A 33 -2.84 -26.66 -12.06
CA VAL A 33 -2.39 -25.82 -10.95
C VAL A 33 -0.97 -25.32 -11.20
N PHE A 34 -0.74 -24.03 -11.00
CA PHE A 34 0.53 -23.34 -11.18
C PHE A 34 0.98 -22.67 -9.89
N ALA A 35 2.23 -22.91 -9.48
CA ALA A 35 2.89 -22.15 -8.43
C ALA A 35 3.46 -20.87 -9.04
N CYS A 36 2.89 -19.73 -8.66
CA CYS A 36 3.21 -18.45 -9.28
C CYS A 36 3.98 -17.53 -8.34
N SER A 37 4.85 -16.71 -8.93
CA SER A 37 5.55 -15.61 -8.27
C SER A 37 5.34 -14.30 -9.04
N VAL A 38 5.26 -13.21 -8.30
CA VAL A 38 5.25 -11.86 -8.88
C VAL A 38 6.67 -11.51 -9.33
N LEU A 39 6.83 -11.21 -10.61
CA LEU A 39 8.09 -10.81 -11.20
C LEU A 39 8.36 -9.34 -10.86
N SER A 40 9.02 -9.09 -9.73
CA SER A 40 9.27 -7.73 -9.20
C SER A 40 9.91 -6.80 -10.24
N GLN A 41 10.92 -7.25 -11.00
CA GLN A 41 11.57 -6.42 -12.04
C GLN A 41 10.68 -6.07 -13.24
N LYS A 42 9.52 -6.73 -13.40
CA LYS A 42 8.55 -6.47 -14.47
C LYS A 42 7.22 -5.93 -13.93
N SER A 43 7.15 -5.68 -12.63
CA SER A 43 5.97 -5.20 -11.93
C SER A 43 6.27 -3.83 -11.34
N THR A 44 5.31 -2.93 -11.42
CA THR A 44 5.45 -1.55 -10.92
C THR A 44 4.21 -1.20 -10.12
N MET A 45 4.39 -0.46 -9.04
CA MET A 45 3.32 0.17 -8.30
C MET A 45 3.73 1.61 -8.04
N VAL A 46 2.86 2.55 -8.46
CA VAL A 46 3.00 3.97 -8.16
C VAL A 46 1.80 4.38 -7.34
N GLN A 47 2.06 4.74 -6.08
CA GLN A 47 1.08 5.36 -5.21
C GLN A 47 1.39 6.84 -5.08
N THR A 48 0.55 7.69 -5.66
CA THR A 48 0.58 9.13 -5.45
C THR A 48 -0.30 9.46 -4.26
N THR A 49 0.22 10.21 -3.29
CA THR A 49 -0.53 10.65 -2.11
C THR A 49 -0.38 12.15 -1.95
N ASP A 50 -1.50 12.84 -1.79
CA ASP A 50 -1.60 14.26 -1.49
C ASP A 50 -2.49 14.46 -0.26
N ALA A 51 -1.87 14.73 0.88
CA ALA A 51 -2.56 15.11 2.10
C ALA A 51 -2.36 16.61 2.35
N THR A 52 -3.46 17.34 2.50
CA THR A 52 -3.46 18.79 2.72
C THR A 52 -4.33 19.12 3.92
N ALA A 53 -3.76 19.84 4.89
CA ALA A 53 -4.51 20.38 6.02
C ALA A 53 -4.32 21.90 6.06
N PRO A 54 -5.26 22.69 5.54
CA PRO A 54 -5.22 24.13 5.64
C PRO A 54 -5.51 24.58 7.07
N PHE A 55 -4.83 25.63 7.51
CA PHE A 55 -5.06 26.28 8.79
C PHE A 55 -4.78 27.76 8.73
N ALA A 56 -5.38 28.52 9.64
CA ALA A 56 -5.13 29.94 9.81
C ALA A 56 -4.75 30.22 11.26
N GLY A 57 -3.98 31.29 11.46
CA GLY A 57 -3.50 31.61 12.78
C GLY A 57 -2.74 32.90 12.86
N THR A 58 -1.93 33.04 13.91
CA THR A 58 -1.10 34.23 14.12
C THR A 58 0.33 33.88 14.51
N PHE A 59 1.26 34.73 14.09
CA PHE A 59 2.60 34.81 14.65
C PHE A 59 2.66 35.91 15.69
N ILE A 60 3.28 35.64 16.83
CA ILE A 60 3.64 36.69 17.78
C ILE A 60 5.09 36.51 18.19
N GLY A 61 5.82 37.61 18.37
CA GLY A 61 7.18 37.52 18.88
C GLY A 61 7.20 36.91 20.29
N ASN A 62 8.25 36.18 20.66
CA ASN A 62 8.35 35.56 21.99
C ASN A 62 8.66 36.56 23.13
N TYR A 63 8.63 37.86 22.87
CA TYR A 63 8.80 38.91 23.87
C TYR A 63 7.73 38.82 24.95
N GLU A 64 8.19 38.76 26.19
CA GLU A 64 7.37 38.84 27.38
C GLU A 64 7.99 39.78 28.39
N VAL A 65 7.21 40.73 28.91
CA VAL A 65 7.76 41.83 29.73
C VAL A 65 8.45 41.36 31.00
N THR A 66 7.98 40.27 31.60
CA THR A 66 8.49 39.73 32.86
C THR A 66 9.47 38.57 32.65
N THR A 67 9.20 37.68 31.70
CA THR A 67 9.93 36.40 31.55
C THR A 67 10.90 36.40 30.38
N ASN A 68 10.69 37.23 29.35
CA ASN A 68 11.58 37.32 28.19
C ASN A 68 11.64 38.76 27.61
N PRO A 69 12.16 39.75 28.37
CA PRO A 69 12.13 41.15 27.97
C PRO A 69 13.07 41.48 26.80
N LEU A 70 13.96 40.57 26.43
CA LEU A 70 14.84 40.67 25.26
C LEU A 70 14.34 39.85 24.08
N GLY A 71 13.16 39.25 24.20
CA GLY A 71 12.53 38.45 23.15
C GLY A 71 12.20 39.27 21.91
N THR A 72 11.96 38.54 20.82
CA THR A 72 11.54 39.14 19.56
C THR A 72 10.15 39.74 19.72
N ARG A 73 9.92 40.90 19.14
CA ARG A 73 8.57 41.51 19.01
C ARG A 73 8.16 41.54 17.56
N THR A 74 6.88 41.36 17.29
CA THR A 74 6.28 41.47 15.95
C THR A 74 5.42 42.73 15.82
N ILE A 75 5.56 43.45 14.70
CA ILE A 75 4.81 44.69 14.44
C ILE A 75 4.32 44.67 12.98
N PRO A 76 3.02 44.93 12.71
CA PRO A 76 2.48 44.92 11.35
C PRO A 76 3.08 46.01 10.46
N GLY A 77 3.16 45.73 9.16
CA GLY A 77 3.65 46.68 8.16
C GLY A 77 5.17 46.79 8.10
N TYR A 78 5.65 47.67 7.23
CA TYR A 78 7.09 47.85 6.99
C TYR A 78 7.80 48.66 8.08
N PHE A 79 7.11 49.65 8.67
CA PHE A 79 7.71 50.63 9.57
C PHE A 79 6.69 51.15 10.58
N GLY A 80 7.20 51.71 11.69
CA GLY A 80 6.37 52.33 12.73
C GLY A 80 5.68 51.30 13.62
N GLY A 81 4.78 51.76 14.49
CA GLY A 81 4.10 50.89 15.46
C GLY A 81 4.93 50.61 16.72
N SER A 82 4.31 49.90 17.67
CA SER A 82 4.92 49.51 18.94
C SER A 82 4.21 48.25 19.48
N GLY A 83 4.54 47.82 20.70
CA GLY A 83 4.05 46.58 21.28
C GLY A 83 4.65 45.31 20.66
N ASN A 84 4.03 44.19 20.99
CA ASN A 84 4.25 42.87 20.40
C ASN A 84 2.87 42.42 19.90
N ASN A 85 2.69 42.31 18.58
CA ASN A 85 1.37 42.18 17.96
C ASN A 85 1.27 40.88 17.18
N ALA A 86 0.12 40.24 17.27
CA ALA A 86 -0.21 39.08 16.46
C ALA A 86 -0.26 39.46 14.96
N ILE A 87 0.48 38.73 14.13
CA ILE A 87 0.50 38.87 12.67
C ILE A 87 -0.30 37.72 12.07
N PRO A 88 -1.40 37.98 11.35
CA PRO A 88 -2.20 36.92 10.77
C PRO A 88 -1.45 36.23 9.62
N TYR A 89 -1.60 34.90 9.54
CA TYR A 89 -1.11 34.09 8.45
C TYR A 89 -2.17 33.06 8.02
N THR A 90 -2.06 32.59 6.78
CA THR A 90 -2.69 31.35 6.32
C THR A 90 -1.60 30.34 6.01
N ALA A 91 -1.85 29.08 6.30
CA ALA A 91 -0.87 28.03 6.06
C ALA A 91 -1.56 26.76 5.61
N SER A 92 -0.75 25.87 5.04
CA SER A 92 -1.19 24.54 4.66
C SER A 92 -0.08 23.56 4.95
N PHE A 93 -0.39 22.56 5.77
CA PHE A 93 0.42 21.36 5.86
C PHE A 93 0.17 20.52 4.61
N VAL A 94 1.25 20.12 3.94
CA VAL A 94 1.23 19.30 2.74
C VAL A 94 2.15 18.11 2.93
N LEU A 95 1.61 16.90 2.77
CA LEU A 95 2.36 15.66 2.59
C LEU A 95 2.04 15.18 1.17
N ALA A 96 2.97 15.36 0.25
CA ALA A 96 2.77 15.07 -1.15
C ALA A 96 3.95 14.27 -1.70
N GLY A 97 3.65 13.30 -2.57
CA GLY A 97 4.67 12.58 -3.32
C GLY A 97 4.21 11.24 -3.83
N ASP A 98 5.14 10.60 -4.54
CA ASP A 98 4.95 9.29 -5.14
C ASP A 98 5.80 8.25 -4.41
N ILE A 99 5.17 7.11 -4.10
CA ILE A 99 5.84 5.88 -3.71
C ILE A 99 5.87 5.00 -4.95
N ASP A 100 7.05 4.91 -5.59
CA ASP A 100 7.32 4.05 -6.75
C ASP A 100 8.08 2.80 -6.28
N THR A 101 7.42 1.65 -6.36
CA THR A 101 7.92 0.38 -5.86
C THR A 101 7.73 -0.75 -6.86
N HIS A 102 8.42 -1.86 -6.60
CA HIS A 102 8.39 -3.06 -7.43
C HIS A 102 7.80 -4.22 -6.62
N PRO A 103 6.48 -4.46 -6.71
CA PRO A 103 5.80 -5.46 -5.89
C PRO A 103 6.42 -6.86 -6.00
N MET A 104 6.38 -7.61 -4.91
CA MET A 104 6.77 -9.02 -4.88
C MET A 104 5.69 -9.85 -4.19
N GLY A 105 5.74 -11.17 -4.36
CA GLY A 105 4.75 -12.04 -3.77
C GLY A 105 4.61 -13.37 -4.48
N THR A 106 3.68 -14.18 -3.96
CA THR A 106 3.38 -15.51 -4.47
C THR A 106 1.88 -15.72 -4.50
N LEU A 107 1.42 -16.59 -5.41
CA LEU A 107 0.06 -17.07 -5.46
C LEU A 107 0.03 -18.43 -6.15
N ILE A 108 -1.00 -19.21 -5.88
CA ILE A 108 -1.29 -20.43 -6.62
C ILE A 108 -2.47 -20.12 -7.55
N VAL A 109 -2.29 -20.40 -8.83
CA VAL A 109 -3.32 -20.20 -9.86
C VAL A 109 -3.78 -21.56 -10.34
N GLY A 110 -5.08 -21.81 -10.29
CA GLY A 110 -5.71 -22.97 -10.91
C GLY A 110 -6.49 -22.54 -12.14
N VAL A 111 -6.29 -23.23 -13.27
CA VAL A 111 -6.96 -22.97 -14.54
C VAL A 111 -7.75 -24.20 -14.94
N ASP A 112 -9.06 -24.03 -15.13
CA ASP A 112 -9.94 -25.05 -15.68
C ASP A 112 -10.53 -24.52 -16.99
N SER A 113 -9.95 -25.00 -18.09
CA SER A 113 -10.31 -24.58 -19.44
C SER A 113 -11.61 -25.22 -19.94
N GLU A 114 -12.11 -26.27 -19.30
CA GLU A 114 -13.39 -26.89 -19.66
C GLU A 114 -14.55 -26.14 -19.04
N THR A 115 -14.44 -25.80 -17.76
CA THR A 115 -15.48 -25.06 -17.03
C THR A 115 -15.35 -23.55 -17.16
N LEU A 116 -14.30 -23.06 -17.84
CA LEU A 116 -13.98 -21.65 -18.02
C LEU A 116 -13.81 -20.90 -16.68
N GLN A 117 -13.08 -21.53 -15.76
CA GLN A 117 -12.90 -21.03 -14.40
C GLN A 117 -11.42 -20.83 -14.07
N ILE A 118 -11.14 -19.78 -13.32
CA ILE A 118 -9.84 -19.55 -12.70
C ILE A 118 -9.99 -19.63 -11.18
N ARG A 119 -8.94 -20.05 -10.49
CA ARG A 119 -8.85 -20.07 -9.04
C ARG A 119 -7.57 -19.40 -8.57
N VAL A 120 -7.67 -18.66 -7.48
CA VAL A 120 -6.51 -18.12 -6.76
C VAL A 120 -6.52 -18.63 -5.32
N SER A 121 -5.40 -19.19 -4.88
CA SER A 121 -5.16 -19.58 -3.49
C SER A 121 -3.77 -19.15 -3.03
N ASN A 122 -3.57 -19.08 -1.72
CA ASN A 122 -2.30 -18.70 -1.09
C ASN A 122 -1.70 -17.40 -1.64
N LEU A 123 -2.54 -16.43 -2.00
CA LEU A 123 -2.06 -15.12 -2.45
C LEU A 123 -1.43 -14.37 -1.26
N ALA A 124 -0.18 -13.97 -1.43
CA ALA A 124 0.56 -13.10 -0.54
C ALA A 124 1.32 -12.07 -1.38
N LEU A 125 1.02 -10.79 -1.19
CA LEU A 125 1.63 -9.68 -1.90
C LEU A 125 2.30 -8.71 -0.92
N ASP A 126 3.52 -8.30 -1.24
CA ASP A 126 4.20 -7.15 -0.65
C ASP A 126 4.30 -6.08 -1.74
N LEU A 127 3.44 -5.07 -1.65
CA LEU A 127 3.34 -4.04 -2.67
C LEU A 127 4.55 -3.08 -2.66
N LEU A 128 5.26 -3.00 -1.53
CA LEU A 128 6.44 -2.14 -1.41
C LEU A 128 7.72 -2.82 -1.94
N GLY A 129 7.69 -4.12 -2.19
CA GLY A 129 8.89 -4.85 -2.60
C GLY A 129 9.97 -4.88 -1.52
N GLY A 130 9.58 -4.76 -0.24
CA GLY A 130 10.50 -4.67 0.89
C GLY A 130 11.25 -3.34 1.03
N GLN A 131 10.92 -2.31 0.23
CA GLN A 131 11.48 -0.97 0.34
C GLN A 131 10.45 0.02 0.92
N PRO A 132 10.67 0.61 2.11
CA PRO A 132 9.75 1.60 2.66
C PRO A 132 9.55 2.80 1.72
N GLY A 133 8.30 3.21 1.52
CA GLY A 133 7.96 4.45 0.85
C GLY A 133 8.15 5.65 1.78
N VAL A 134 8.68 6.76 1.28
CA VAL A 134 8.90 7.99 2.06
C VAL A 134 8.28 9.17 1.33
N LEU A 135 7.50 9.97 2.05
CA LEU A 135 6.82 11.16 1.56
C LEU A 135 7.31 12.38 2.34
N GLY A 136 7.68 13.44 1.64
CA GLY A 136 8.14 14.68 2.27
C GLY A 136 6.96 15.49 2.82
N ALA A 137 7.09 16.00 4.04
CA ALA A 137 6.09 16.86 4.66
C ALA A 137 6.60 18.31 4.75
N THR A 138 5.79 19.25 4.28
CA THR A 138 6.10 20.68 4.26
C THR A 138 4.92 21.48 4.80
N ILE A 139 5.19 22.54 5.56
CA ILE A 139 4.20 23.57 5.87
C ILE A 139 4.47 24.77 4.96
N ASN A 140 3.48 25.16 4.17
CA ASN A 140 3.52 26.34 3.32
C ASN A 140 2.80 27.48 4.03
N ILE A 141 3.52 28.51 4.49
CA ILE A 141 2.93 29.64 5.21
C ILE A 141 2.94 30.91 4.35
N ASN A 142 1.80 31.59 4.29
CA ASN A 142 1.62 32.91 3.71
C ASN A 142 1.23 33.91 4.79
N TYR A 143 1.92 35.05 4.84
CA TYR A 143 1.70 36.06 5.87
C TYR A 143 1.61 37.46 5.27
N THR A 144 1.00 38.35 6.06
CA THR A 144 0.99 39.79 5.77
C THR A 144 2.31 40.43 6.18
N THR A 145 2.72 41.49 5.48
CA THR A 145 3.99 42.18 5.77
C THR A 145 4.07 42.58 7.24
N PHE A 146 5.18 42.22 7.88
CA PHE A 146 5.49 42.64 9.25
C PHE A 146 6.98 42.91 9.39
N HIS A 147 7.36 43.50 10.51
CA HIS A 147 8.75 43.62 10.92
C HIS A 147 8.93 43.21 12.37
N THR A 148 10.17 42.93 12.73
CA THR A 148 10.56 42.45 14.05
C THR A 148 11.44 43.46 14.76
N VAL A 149 11.45 43.38 16.09
CA VAL A 149 12.45 44.02 16.96
C VAL A 149 13.13 42.93 17.76
N ALA A 150 14.47 42.98 17.86
CA ALA A 150 15.32 41.95 18.46
C ALA A 150 15.16 40.57 17.78
N PRO A 151 15.69 40.37 16.56
CA PRO A 151 16.46 41.32 15.74
C PRO A 151 15.56 42.32 14.98
N ASN A 152 16.15 43.41 14.47
CA ASN A 152 15.43 44.29 13.55
C ASN A 152 15.45 43.66 12.16
N ALA A 153 14.30 43.20 11.67
CA ALA A 153 14.17 42.66 10.33
C ALA A 153 12.77 42.89 9.74
N ILE A 154 12.71 43.07 8.42
CA ILE A 154 11.48 43.21 7.64
C ILE A 154 11.17 41.87 6.95
N TYR A 155 9.91 41.47 7.02
CA TYR A 155 9.33 40.29 6.37
C TYR A 155 8.25 40.76 5.38
N PRO A 156 8.59 40.91 4.08
CA PRO A 156 7.62 41.28 3.07
C PRO A 156 6.54 40.19 2.92
N GLY A 157 5.27 40.57 2.95
CA GLY A 157 4.17 39.66 2.70
C GLY A 157 4.01 39.32 1.22
N GLY A 158 3.10 38.39 0.92
CA GLY A 158 2.85 37.91 -0.46
C GLY A 158 3.87 36.88 -0.94
N VAL A 159 4.72 36.37 -0.05
CA VAL A 159 5.61 35.23 -0.30
C VAL A 159 5.16 34.04 0.53
N THR A 160 5.24 32.85 -0.06
CA THR A 160 5.01 31.59 0.65
C THR A 160 6.36 31.05 1.14
N ILE A 161 6.46 30.75 2.43
CA ILE A 161 7.63 30.08 3.01
C ILE A 161 7.33 28.58 3.12
N PRO A 162 8.03 27.72 2.36
CA PRO A 162 8.00 26.28 2.60
C PRO A 162 8.92 25.95 3.78
N ILE A 163 8.36 25.31 4.81
CA ILE A 163 9.09 24.82 5.97
C ILE A 163 9.02 23.29 5.93
N PRO A 164 10.11 22.58 5.61
CA PRO A 164 10.16 21.13 5.74
C PRO A 164 9.99 20.76 7.21
N VAL A 165 8.97 19.96 7.53
CA VAL A 165 8.67 19.54 8.90
C VAL A 165 9.08 18.10 9.20
N GLY A 166 9.52 17.38 8.16
CA GLY A 166 10.02 16.01 8.25
C GLY A 166 9.43 15.16 7.14
N ASN A 167 9.35 13.86 7.38
CA ASN A 167 8.83 12.90 6.43
C ASN A 167 7.70 12.06 7.05
N GLY A 168 6.78 11.62 6.21
CA GLY A 168 5.97 10.43 6.45
C GLY A 168 6.63 9.21 5.83
N SER A 169 6.40 8.04 6.40
CA SER A 169 6.88 6.78 5.85
C SER A 169 5.79 5.72 5.84
N VAL A 170 5.78 4.90 4.79
CA VAL A 170 5.00 3.68 4.70
C VAL A 170 5.99 2.53 4.72
N SER A 171 6.02 1.79 5.82
CA SER A 171 7.00 0.72 6.03
C SER A 171 6.47 -0.65 5.64
N THR A 172 5.14 -0.83 5.63
CA THR A 172 4.49 -2.08 5.22
C THR A 172 3.21 -1.77 4.46
N LEU A 173 3.05 -2.42 3.31
CA LEU A 173 1.78 -2.55 2.61
C LEU A 173 1.70 -3.96 2.03
N ARG A 174 0.99 -4.83 2.74
CA ARG A 174 0.88 -6.26 2.41
C ARG A 174 -0.57 -6.68 2.30
N MET A 175 -0.80 -7.66 1.43
CA MET A 175 -2.10 -8.29 1.24
C MET A 175 -1.93 -9.80 1.32
N THR A 176 -2.65 -10.43 2.22
CA THR A 176 -2.61 -11.88 2.40
C THR A 176 -4.03 -12.42 2.25
N GLN A 177 -4.22 -13.41 1.39
CA GLN A 177 -5.54 -14.02 1.18
C GLN A 177 -6.12 -14.58 2.47
N THR A 178 -7.40 -14.30 2.69
CA THR A 178 -8.17 -14.84 3.79
C THR A 178 -9.18 -15.87 3.29
N GLY A 179 -9.45 -16.88 4.12
CA GLY A 179 -10.38 -17.94 3.77
C GLY A 179 -9.83 -18.92 2.73
N ASN A 180 -10.76 -19.60 2.05
CA ASN A 180 -10.44 -20.64 1.07
C ASN A 180 -10.07 -20.04 -0.30
N SER A 181 -9.75 -20.91 -1.25
CA SER A 181 -9.50 -20.53 -2.64
C SER A 181 -10.64 -19.69 -3.22
N ALA A 182 -10.28 -18.57 -3.84
CA ALA A 182 -11.22 -17.71 -4.57
C ALA A 182 -11.43 -18.27 -5.97
N LEU A 183 -12.64 -18.16 -6.50
CA LEU A 183 -13.01 -18.58 -7.85
C LEU A 183 -13.37 -17.37 -8.70
N GLY A 184 -12.98 -17.41 -9.96
CA GLY A 184 -13.24 -16.38 -10.95
C GLY A 184 -13.62 -16.96 -12.30
N LEU A 185 -13.97 -16.05 -13.21
CA LEU A 185 -14.35 -16.37 -14.58
C LEU A 185 -13.11 -16.28 -15.48
N LEU A 186 -13.00 -17.21 -16.42
CA LEU A 186 -12.02 -17.20 -17.51
C LEU A 186 -12.76 -17.03 -18.84
N VAL A 187 -12.29 -16.12 -19.69
CA VAL A 187 -12.87 -15.83 -21.00
C VAL A 187 -11.79 -15.97 -22.07
N PRO A 188 -11.81 -17.04 -22.89
CA PRO A 188 -10.83 -17.24 -23.94
C PRO A 188 -10.94 -16.15 -25.02
N ASN A 189 -9.79 -15.62 -25.44
CA ASN A 189 -9.66 -14.66 -26.53
C ASN A 189 -9.21 -15.36 -27.83
N LYS A 190 -9.43 -14.71 -28.97
CA LYS A 190 -9.09 -15.27 -30.29
C LYS A 190 -7.59 -15.40 -30.55
N ASP A 191 -6.77 -14.69 -29.79
CA ASP A 191 -5.30 -14.66 -29.92
C ASP A 191 -4.60 -15.75 -29.10
N GLY A 192 -5.36 -16.62 -28.43
CA GLY A 192 -4.83 -17.68 -27.57
C GLY A 192 -4.56 -17.25 -26.12
N SER A 193 -4.78 -15.98 -25.78
CA SER A 193 -4.84 -15.53 -24.38
C SER A 193 -6.24 -15.74 -23.79
N SER A 194 -6.37 -15.63 -22.47
CA SER A 194 -7.67 -15.59 -21.79
C SER A 194 -7.74 -14.36 -20.89
N THR A 195 -8.89 -13.70 -20.86
CA THR A 195 -9.17 -12.65 -19.88
C THR A 195 -9.74 -13.29 -18.62
N PHE A 196 -9.32 -12.85 -17.43
CA PHE A 196 -9.86 -13.36 -16.18
C PHE A 196 -10.29 -12.23 -15.25
N THR A 197 -11.29 -12.55 -14.43
CA THR A 197 -11.79 -11.68 -13.35
C THR A 197 -12.06 -12.51 -12.12
N ILE A 198 -11.48 -12.14 -10.99
CA ILE A 198 -11.63 -12.83 -9.70
C ILE A 198 -11.61 -11.82 -8.56
N ALA A 199 -12.46 -12.04 -7.55
CA ALA A 199 -12.46 -11.25 -6.31
C ALA A 199 -11.83 -12.09 -5.20
N VAL A 200 -10.67 -11.67 -4.71
CA VAL A 200 -9.92 -12.41 -3.68
C VAL A 200 -10.09 -11.72 -2.33
N PRO A 201 -10.72 -12.35 -1.33
CA PRO A 201 -10.74 -11.80 0.02
C PRO A 201 -9.32 -11.81 0.59
N VAL A 202 -8.89 -10.67 1.16
CA VAL A 202 -7.54 -10.47 1.70
C VAL A 202 -7.61 -9.73 3.03
N ASP A 203 -6.63 -9.97 3.88
CA ASP A 203 -6.26 -9.09 4.97
C ASP A 203 -5.19 -8.13 4.47
N ILE A 204 -5.46 -6.84 4.65
CA ILE A 204 -4.55 -5.76 4.30
C ILE A 204 -3.81 -5.33 5.57
N VAL A 205 -2.49 -5.37 5.53
CA VAL A 205 -1.62 -4.88 6.61
C VAL A 205 -0.90 -3.64 6.10
N PHE A 206 -1.19 -2.51 6.72
CA PHE A 206 -0.60 -1.21 6.42
C PHE A 206 0.09 -0.68 7.67
N VAL A 207 1.34 -0.27 7.55
CA VAL A 207 2.10 0.37 8.65
C VAL A 207 2.68 1.65 8.13
N ALA A 208 2.28 2.76 8.73
CA ALA A 208 2.74 4.08 8.37
C ALA A 208 2.98 4.96 9.60
N ASP A 209 3.95 5.85 9.45
CA ASP A 209 4.38 6.82 10.45
C ASP A 209 4.40 8.22 9.82
N LEU A 210 4.02 9.22 10.59
CA LEU A 210 4.16 10.62 10.21
C LEU A 210 4.87 11.36 11.33
N LEU A 211 6.04 11.93 11.03
CA LEU A 211 6.83 12.71 11.98
C LEU A 211 7.13 11.96 13.30
N GLY A 212 7.37 10.64 13.22
CA GLY A 212 7.62 9.79 14.38
C GLY A 212 6.36 9.39 15.16
N THR A 213 5.19 9.72 14.64
CA THR A 213 3.90 9.28 15.20
C THR A 213 3.28 8.19 14.31
N PRO A 214 3.00 6.99 14.84
CA PRO A 214 2.35 5.94 14.07
C PRO A 214 0.92 6.36 13.70
N ILE A 215 0.63 6.34 12.40
CA ILE A 215 -0.70 6.62 11.82
C ILE A 215 -1.47 5.31 11.60
N SER A 216 -0.76 4.22 11.36
CA SER A 216 -1.32 2.87 11.33
C SER A 216 -0.36 1.89 12.00
N ASP A 217 -0.91 0.98 12.80
CA ASP A 217 -0.19 0.05 13.66
C ASP A 217 -0.04 -1.36 13.06
N GLY A 218 -0.46 -1.57 11.82
CA GLY A 218 -0.39 -2.87 11.16
C GLY A 218 -1.49 -3.85 11.56
N THR A 219 -2.55 -3.38 12.24
CA THR A 219 -3.75 -4.19 12.47
C THR A 219 -4.33 -4.66 11.12
N PRO A 220 -4.48 -5.99 10.90
CA PRO A 220 -5.03 -6.49 9.65
C PRO A 220 -6.47 -6.01 9.44
N THR A 221 -6.74 -5.41 8.29
CA THR A 221 -8.09 -4.99 7.90
C THR A 221 -8.60 -5.84 6.75
N PRO A 222 -9.77 -6.50 6.90
CA PRO A 222 -10.36 -7.28 5.83
C PRO A 222 -10.72 -6.42 4.62
N GLY A 223 -10.45 -6.92 3.43
CA GLY A 223 -10.77 -6.29 2.16
C GLY A 223 -11.01 -7.32 1.06
N ILE A 224 -11.43 -6.84 -0.10
CA ILE A 224 -11.56 -7.65 -1.32
C ILE A 224 -10.60 -7.06 -2.35
N LEU A 225 -9.74 -7.90 -2.91
CA LEU A 225 -8.83 -7.54 -3.98
C LEU A 225 -9.40 -8.05 -5.31
N PRO A 226 -9.99 -7.17 -6.15
CA PRO A 226 -10.37 -7.55 -7.50
C PRO A 226 -9.11 -7.70 -8.35
N LEU A 227 -8.93 -8.88 -8.92
CA LEU A 227 -7.88 -9.16 -9.89
C LEU A 227 -8.53 -9.33 -11.26
N THR A 228 -8.19 -8.41 -12.16
CA THR A 228 -8.59 -8.46 -13.56
C THR A 228 -7.35 -8.37 -14.43
N GLY A 229 -7.28 -9.21 -15.47
CA GLY A 229 -6.12 -9.23 -16.33
C GLY A 229 -6.20 -10.23 -17.46
N THR A 230 -5.06 -10.40 -18.13
CA THR A 230 -4.87 -11.40 -19.18
C THR A 230 -4.00 -12.53 -18.64
N LEU A 231 -4.36 -13.76 -18.99
CA LEU A 231 -3.64 -14.99 -18.72
C LEU A 231 -3.21 -15.60 -20.04
N VAL A 232 -1.96 -16.03 -20.13
CA VAL A 232 -1.42 -16.82 -21.25
C VAL A 232 -0.88 -18.11 -20.67
N GLU A 233 -1.42 -19.22 -21.13
CA GLU A 233 -1.02 -20.58 -20.74
C GLU A 233 -0.04 -21.14 -21.79
N GLY A 234 1.07 -21.69 -21.32
CA GLY A 234 1.97 -22.56 -22.09
C GLY A 234 1.80 -24.02 -21.65
N SER A 235 2.66 -24.94 -22.12
CA SER A 235 2.56 -26.35 -21.69
C SER A 235 2.71 -26.49 -20.18
N ASP A 236 3.73 -25.85 -19.61
CA ASP A 236 4.12 -26.01 -18.20
C ASP A 236 4.25 -24.68 -17.46
N THR A 237 3.89 -23.58 -18.12
CA THR A 237 4.05 -22.23 -17.59
C THR A 237 2.77 -21.44 -17.74
N VAL A 238 2.49 -20.55 -16.79
CA VAL A 238 1.43 -19.56 -16.91
C VAL A 238 1.99 -18.17 -16.72
N VAL A 239 1.47 -17.22 -17.47
CA VAL A 239 1.84 -15.82 -17.36
C VAL A 239 0.59 -14.96 -17.23
N LEU A 240 0.49 -14.23 -16.12
CA LEU A 240 -0.61 -13.29 -15.89
C LEU A 240 -0.09 -11.85 -15.98
N SER A 241 -0.89 -10.98 -16.59
CA SER A 241 -0.66 -9.53 -16.62
C SER A 241 -1.89 -8.86 -16.03
N LEU A 242 -1.71 -8.14 -14.92
CA LEU A 242 -2.79 -7.47 -14.21
C LEU A 242 -2.55 -5.97 -14.18
N GLN A 243 -3.64 -5.22 -14.21
CA GLN A 243 -3.63 -3.78 -13.99
C GLN A 243 -4.62 -3.45 -12.88
N VAL A 244 -4.15 -2.68 -11.90
CA VAL A 244 -4.96 -2.19 -10.79
C VAL A 244 -4.86 -0.67 -10.81
N GLN A 245 -6.02 -0.03 -10.83
CA GLN A 245 -6.15 1.41 -10.72
C GLN A 245 -7.19 1.70 -9.66
N ASP A 246 -6.81 2.48 -8.64
CA ASP A 246 -7.74 2.98 -7.65
C ASP A 246 -7.44 4.45 -7.37
N SER A 247 -8.48 5.22 -7.11
CA SER A 247 -8.36 6.64 -6.79
C SER A 247 -9.38 6.98 -5.72
N GLN A 248 -8.89 7.52 -4.61
CA GLN A 248 -9.70 7.91 -3.48
C GLN A 248 -9.43 9.36 -3.13
N SER A 249 -10.48 10.08 -2.78
CA SER A 249 -10.38 11.46 -2.29
C SER A 249 -11.40 11.67 -1.19
N GLN A 250 -10.92 12.06 -0.02
CA GLN A 250 -11.76 12.31 1.15
C GLN A 250 -11.35 13.62 1.80
N VAL A 251 -12.34 14.42 2.18
CA VAL A 251 -12.16 15.58 3.05
C VAL A 251 -12.85 15.27 4.37
N THR A 252 -12.07 15.28 5.45
CA THR A 252 -12.55 14.99 6.80
C THR A 252 -12.49 16.26 7.63
N PRO A 253 -13.62 16.74 8.18
CA PRO A 253 -13.58 17.82 9.15
C PRO A 253 -12.91 17.33 10.43
N LEU A 254 -12.05 18.16 11.00
CA LEU A 254 -11.34 17.91 12.23
C LEU A 254 -11.89 18.81 13.33
N ASN A 255 -12.01 18.25 14.53
CA ASN A 255 -12.33 19.00 15.73
C ASN A 255 -11.19 18.78 16.73
N LEU A 256 -10.13 19.57 16.56
CA LEU A 256 -8.93 19.55 17.39
C LEU A 256 -8.87 20.83 18.21
N ASP A 257 -8.25 20.75 19.39
CA ASP A 257 -7.91 21.96 20.12
C ASP A 257 -6.88 22.76 19.31
N PRO A 258 -7.05 24.10 19.18
CA PRO A 258 -6.05 24.94 18.54
C PRO A 258 -4.69 24.79 19.21
N PHE A 259 -3.63 24.75 18.41
CA PHE A 259 -2.29 24.83 18.97
C PHE A 259 -1.96 26.29 19.28
N VAL A 260 -1.28 26.51 20.40
CA VAL A 260 -0.97 27.84 20.91
C VAL A 260 0.50 27.90 21.29
N ASP A 261 1.13 29.01 20.93
CA ASP A 261 2.50 29.38 21.30
C ASP A 261 3.58 28.35 20.93
N GLN A 262 3.45 27.71 19.77
CA GLN A 262 4.47 26.79 19.26
C GLN A 262 5.72 27.58 18.81
N PRO A 263 6.93 27.31 19.35
CA PRO A 263 8.12 28.05 18.95
C PRO A 263 8.45 27.88 17.47
N LEU A 264 8.72 28.99 16.79
CA LEU A 264 9.15 29.06 15.40
C LEU A 264 10.32 30.03 15.25
N ALA A 265 11.49 29.51 14.91
CA ALA A 265 12.66 30.31 14.57
C ALA A 265 12.62 30.66 13.09
N LEU A 266 12.32 31.92 12.76
CA LEU A 266 12.34 32.42 11.39
C LEU A 266 13.67 33.14 11.08
N PRO A 267 14.41 32.71 10.05
CA PRO A 267 15.54 33.48 9.54
C PRO A 267 15.10 34.89 9.13
N THR A 268 15.92 35.90 9.41
CA THR A 268 15.63 37.27 8.99
C THR A 268 15.78 37.41 7.46
N ILE A 269 14.85 38.11 6.82
CA ILE A 269 14.91 38.33 5.36
C ILE A 269 15.69 39.61 5.05
N ILE A 270 15.33 40.74 5.66
CA ILE A 270 15.98 42.03 5.44
C ILE A 270 16.29 42.70 6.79
N PRO A 271 17.56 42.78 7.22
CA PRO A 271 18.75 42.14 6.65
C PRO A 271 18.76 40.62 6.91
N THR A 272 19.51 39.85 6.11
CA THR A 272 19.74 38.42 6.36
C THR A 272 20.74 38.19 7.48
N GLY A 273 20.80 36.96 8.01
CA GLY A 273 21.85 36.51 8.94
C GLY A 273 21.48 36.56 10.43
N GLY A 274 20.25 36.95 10.77
CA GLY A 274 19.68 36.81 12.10
C GLY A 274 18.56 35.77 12.16
N THR A 275 18.04 35.53 13.36
CA THR A 275 16.87 34.67 13.60
C THR A 275 15.89 35.41 14.51
N ALA A 276 14.64 35.54 14.08
CA ALA A 276 13.52 36.00 14.87
C ALA A 276 12.85 34.81 15.55
N ASN A 277 12.68 34.86 16.87
CA ASN A 277 12.04 33.79 17.63
C ASN A 277 10.56 34.13 17.83
N LEU A 278 9.70 33.49 17.05
CA LEU A 278 8.27 33.71 17.08
C LEU A 278 7.56 32.54 17.77
N LEU A 279 6.31 32.79 18.12
CA LEU A 279 5.35 31.84 18.64
C LEU A 279 4.22 31.73 17.62
N LEU A 280 3.91 30.50 17.25
CA LEU A 280 2.99 30.11 16.20
C LEU A 280 1.73 29.52 16.85
N SER A 281 0.59 30.15 16.59
CA SER A 281 -0.72 29.68 17.05
C SER A 281 -1.65 29.52 15.86
N GLY A 282 -2.57 28.57 15.90
CA GLY A 282 -3.46 28.29 14.78
C GLY A 282 -4.41 27.13 15.04
N ASP A 283 -5.33 26.95 14.11
CA ASP A 283 -6.40 25.97 14.22
C ASP A 283 -6.54 25.17 12.92
N VAL A 284 -6.55 23.84 13.02
CA VAL A 284 -6.65 22.91 11.90
C VAL A 284 -8.05 22.31 11.89
N THR A 285 -8.87 22.75 10.94
CA THR A 285 -10.30 22.42 10.91
C THR A 285 -10.65 21.30 9.93
N GLU A 286 -9.76 20.95 9.01
CA GLU A 286 -10.00 19.90 8.03
C GLU A 286 -8.70 19.23 7.56
N LEU A 287 -8.84 18.00 7.07
CA LEU A 287 -7.82 17.25 6.37
C LEU A 287 -8.41 16.75 5.06
N ALA A 288 -7.84 17.20 3.95
CA ALA A 288 -8.07 16.63 2.63
C ALA A 288 -6.99 15.58 2.36
N LEU A 289 -7.39 14.38 1.94
CA LEU A 289 -6.50 13.30 1.56
C LEU A 289 -6.95 12.76 0.21
N ALA A 290 -6.05 12.81 -0.76
CA ALA A 290 -6.22 12.19 -2.07
C ALA A 290 -5.09 11.17 -2.27
N THR A 291 -5.47 9.97 -2.72
CA THR A 291 -4.54 8.89 -3.01
C THR A 291 -4.92 8.26 -4.34
N THR A 292 -3.93 8.09 -5.22
CA THR A 292 -4.09 7.31 -6.45
C THR A 292 -3.10 6.16 -6.44
N LEU A 293 -3.58 4.96 -6.74
CA LEU A 293 -2.77 3.76 -6.89
C LEU A 293 -2.84 3.30 -8.34
N ASN A 294 -1.69 3.19 -8.98
CA ASN A 294 -1.55 2.56 -10.28
C ASN A 294 -0.54 1.41 -10.17
N ALA A 295 -1.00 0.18 -10.36
CA ALA A 295 -0.12 -0.98 -10.35
C ALA A 295 -0.25 -1.80 -11.63
N THR A 296 0.88 -2.25 -12.15
CA THR A 296 0.97 -3.31 -13.17
C THR A 296 1.70 -4.47 -12.54
N LEU A 297 1.04 -5.62 -12.46
CA LEU A 297 1.64 -6.83 -11.90
C LEU A 297 1.88 -7.82 -13.02
N LYS A 298 3.13 -8.28 -13.13
CA LYS A 298 3.50 -9.40 -13.98
C LYS A 298 3.75 -10.62 -13.12
N VAL A 299 2.97 -11.66 -13.34
CA VAL A 299 3.08 -12.91 -12.60
C VAL A 299 3.49 -14.01 -13.56
N ALA A 300 4.43 -14.85 -13.15
CA ALA A 300 4.76 -16.07 -13.86
C ALA A 300 4.70 -17.25 -12.89
N GLY A 301 4.21 -18.38 -13.38
CA GLY A 301 4.18 -19.61 -12.62
C GLY A 301 4.56 -20.81 -13.45
N GLU A 302 4.98 -21.84 -12.75
CA GLU A 302 5.28 -23.16 -13.30
C GLU A 302 4.21 -24.14 -12.82
N ARG A 303 3.88 -25.10 -13.67
CA ARG A 303 2.92 -26.17 -13.37
C ARG A 303 3.41 -26.92 -12.12
N GLN A 304 2.51 -27.09 -11.15
CA GLN A 304 2.82 -27.89 -9.97
C GLN A 304 2.85 -29.37 -10.36
N ALA A 305 3.90 -30.06 -9.91
CA ALA A 305 3.96 -31.51 -10.02
C ALA A 305 2.80 -32.13 -9.25
N ILE A 306 2.11 -33.09 -9.88
CA ILE A 306 1.02 -33.82 -9.27
C ILE A 306 1.63 -35.06 -8.62
N ILE A 307 1.42 -35.24 -7.31
CA ILE A 307 1.92 -36.43 -6.62
C ILE A 307 1.24 -37.66 -7.24
N GLY A 308 2.05 -38.60 -7.71
CA GLY A 308 1.58 -39.81 -8.38
C GLY A 308 1.56 -39.73 -9.90
N ASP A 309 1.84 -38.57 -10.52
CA ASP A 309 2.15 -38.50 -11.95
C ASP A 309 3.60 -38.97 -12.14
N LEU A 310 3.75 -40.25 -12.46
CA LEU A 310 5.05 -40.93 -12.53
C LEU A 310 5.66 -40.86 -13.93
N ASN A 311 4.85 -40.53 -14.94
CA ASN A 311 5.28 -40.47 -16.33
C ASN A 311 5.51 -39.02 -16.82
N GLY A 312 5.02 -38.02 -16.10
CA GLY A 312 5.19 -36.60 -16.35
C GLY A 312 4.22 -36.01 -17.37
N ASP A 313 3.11 -36.68 -17.67
CA ASP A 313 2.08 -36.20 -18.61
C ASP A 313 1.03 -35.28 -17.97
N SER A 314 1.24 -34.92 -16.70
CA SER A 314 0.36 -34.04 -15.91
C SER A 314 -1.03 -34.60 -15.61
N VAL A 315 -1.20 -35.92 -15.68
CA VAL A 315 -2.42 -36.64 -15.30
C VAL A 315 -2.02 -37.81 -14.42
N VAL A 316 -2.81 -38.16 -13.41
CA VAL A 316 -2.55 -39.35 -12.58
C VAL A 316 -3.56 -40.41 -12.97
N ASN A 317 -3.16 -41.33 -13.83
CA ASN A 317 -4.07 -42.32 -14.39
C ASN A 317 -3.47 -43.74 -14.38
N ALA A 318 -4.05 -44.63 -15.20
CA ALA A 318 -3.64 -46.03 -15.28
C ALA A 318 -2.19 -46.21 -15.76
N ALA A 319 -1.64 -45.25 -16.53
CA ALA A 319 -0.24 -45.27 -16.94
C ALA A 319 0.69 -45.14 -15.72
N ASP A 320 0.41 -44.20 -14.82
CA ASP A 320 1.18 -44.00 -13.59
C ASP A 320 1.01 -45.16 -12.62
N LEU A 321 -0.21 -45.66 -12.48
CA LEU A 321 -0.47 -46.88 -11.72
C LEU A 321 0.37 -48.06 -12.24
N SER A 322 0.51 -48.21 -13.56
CA SER A 322 1.35 -49.25 -14.14
C SER A 322 2.83 -49.06 -13.77
N ILE A 323 3.31 -47.82 -13.71
CA ILE A 323 4.69 -47.51 -13.30
C ILE A 323 4.88 -47.84 -11.82
N LEU A 324 3.93 -47.45 -10.96
CA LEU A 324 3.97 -47.75 -9.53
C LEU A 324 4.01 -49.26 -9.29
N LEU A 325 3.08 -50.01 -9.89
CA LEU A 325 3.00 -51.47 -9.74
C LEU A 325 4.23 -52.20 -10.32
N SER A 326 4.85 -51.65 -11.37
CA SER A 326 6.10 -52.21 -11.93
C SER A 326 7.30 -52.08 -10.99
N ASN A 327 7.25 -51.16 -10.03
CA ASN A 327 8.30 -50.91 -9.04
C ASN A 327 7.97 -51.46 -7.65
N TRP A 328 6.90 -52.26 -7.52
CA TRP A 328 6.44 -52.78 -6.23
C TRP A 328 7.55 -53.51 -5.46
N GLY A 329 7.74 -53.15 -4.20
CA GLY A 329 8.76 -53.72 -3.33
C GLY A 329 10.18 -53.16 -3.53
N THR A 330 10.36 -52.07 -4.29
CA THR A 330 11.67 -51.44 -4.54
C THR A 330 11.69 -49.98 -4.09
N ALA A 331 12.87 -49.34 -3.99
CA ALA A 331 12.99 -47.89 -3.71
C ALA A 331 12.81 -47.00 -4.97
N GLY A 332 11.99 -47.45 -5.92
CA GLY A 332 11.83 -46.85 -7.25
C GLY A 332 10.95 -45.60 -7.27
N PRO A 333 10.65 -45.04 -8.47
CA PRO A 333 9.88 -43.80 -8.62
C PRO A 333 8.45 -43.86 -8.05
N GLY A 334 7.93 -45.05 -7.74
CA GLY A 334 6.64 -45.22 -7.08
C GLY A 334 6.66 -45.09 -5.55
N ASP A 335 7.81 -44.79 -4.93
CA ASP A 335 7.93 -44.55 -3.47
C ASP A 335 7.53 -43.10 -3.17
N LEU A 336 6.23 -42.86 -3.14
CA LEU A 336 5.59 -41.56 -3.00
C LEU A 336 5.61 -41.04 -1.55
N ASP A 337 5.70 -41.95 -0.57
CA ASP A 337 5.82 -41.59 0.86
C ASP A 337 7.27 -41.50 1.35
N GLY A 338 8.24 -41.92 0.54
CA GLY A 338 9.68 -41.84 0.83
C GLY A 338 10.15 -42.85 1.88
N SER A 339 9.40 -43.95 2.08
CA SER A 339 9.72 -45.01 3.03
C SER A 339 10.90 -45.89 2.60
N GLY A 340 11.33 -45.78 1.34
CA GLY A 340 12.36 -46.59 0.70
C GLY A 340 11.81 -47.87 0.07
N THR A 341 10.49 -48.06 -0.02
CA THR A 341 9.87 -49.26 -0.63
C THR A 341 8.47 -48.98 -1.15
N VAL A 342 8.24 -49.10 -2.47
CA VAL A 342 6.90 -48.99 -3.09
C VAL A 342 5.96 -50.07 -2.57
N ASN A 343 4.87 -49.66 -1.94
CA ASN A 343 3.90 -50.56 -1.34
C ASN A 343 2.46 -49.94 -1.29
N ALA A 344 1.60 -50.47 -0.43
CA ALA A 344 0.17 -50.10 -0.40
C ALA A 344 -0.09 -48.63 -0.01
N PRO A 345 0.60 -48.04 0.97
CA PRO A 345 0.67 -46.59 1.18
C PRO A 345 0.85 -45.77 -0.10
N ASP A 346 1.83 -46.09 -0.95
CA ASP A 346 2.07 -45.34 -2.19
C ASP A 346 0.91 -45.47 -3.18
N LEU A 347 0.36 -46.68 -3.31
CA LEU A 347 -0.83 -46.89 -4.12
C LEU A 347 -2.01 -46.03 -3.62
N SER A 348 -2.18 -45.93 -2.31
CA SER A 348 -3.21 -45.06 -1.73
C SER A 348 -2.97 -43.59 -2.05
N ILE A 349 -1.71 -43.13 -2.06
CA ILE A 349 -1.35 -41.77 -2.45
C ILE A 349 -1.67 -41.54 -3.93
N LEU A 350 -1.26 -42.43 -4.83
CA LEU A 350 -1.54 -42.31 -6.26
C LEU A 350 -3.04 -42.28 -6.53
N LEU A 351 -3.81 -43.22 -5.98
CA LEU A 351 -5.26 -43.28 -6.15
C LEU A 351 -5.98 -42.07 -5.55
N SER A 352 -5.44 -41.46 -4.48
CA SER A 352 -6.00 -40.24 -3.90
C SER A 352 -5.83 -39.01 -4.81
N ASN A 353 -4.88 -39.06 -5.75
CA ASN A 353 -4.61 -38.01 -6.73
C ASN A 353 -5.12 -38.35 -8.13
N TRP A 354 -5.90 -39.43 -8.31
CA TRP A 354 -6.36 -39.89 -9.61
C TRP A 354 -7.16 -38.82 -10.38
N SER A 355 -6.78 -38.58 -11.64
CA SER A 355 -7.43 -37.65 -12.56
C SER A 355 -7.71 -38.26 -13.94
#